data_AF-A0A319CEX2-F1
#
_entry.id   AF-A0A319CEX2-F1
#
_cell.length_a   1.000
_cell.length_b   1.000
_cell.length_c   1.000
_cell.angle_alpha   90.00
_cell.angle_beta   90.00
_cell.angle_gamma   90.00
#
_symmetry.space_group_name_H-M   'P 1'
#
loop_
_entity.id
_entity.type
_entity.pdbx_description
1 polymer ?
#
loop_
_entity_poly.entity_id
_entity_poly.type
_entity_poly.pdbx_seq_one_letter_code
_entity_poly.pdbx_strand_id
1 'polypeptide(L)'
;MEASCSVAPPALSTPLVVGLLVGLALLSQTWTRSFLQTGFKYPLRQTKLLPPEVFPEPEEPIAIGKESEYPADWWTGVSTYELERRAVFSKHWLCLSHRSQFSKPGDYHAFTVAGFPIFLILGKDGKLRAFHNVCRHRAYPVTRKDRGSSTVLGCRYHGWSYNSLGQLIKAPHFDGVTGFDRAQNALFAVHTFTSRAGFVFVNLDANLTVPPPEVGLLDEFAGSGEIAPRSRWEGRQTVEGQVNWKLLRVAESLIEKGSIRSAEIQRKFPFWLLDRLGHAQEGDESISVFPITTVKTIERTAYWFTLTCIPVSAQRTSFRLDLYNSSSSSSSTRVSETEAIAQEAANQLQKIVAELETAYRSNLENTRILSDDILIGTQQAVLDALKAHLKLERQQGTEVFSAMRKPRENARLAQAEQLCKELDCVDRGQDMSW
;
A
#
# COMPACT_ATOMS: atom_id res chain seq x y z
N MET A 1 69.87 -4.13 -23.56
CA MET A 1 69.76 -5.13 -24.64
C MET A 1 68.29 -5.48 -24.76
N GLU A 2 67.72 -5.07 -25.89
CA GLU A 2 66.51 -5.56 -26.57
C GLU A 2 65.16 -5.62 -25.82
N ALA A 3 64.30 -4.66 -26.22
CA ALA A 3 62.85 -4.68 -26.08
C ALA A 3 62.22 -5.54 -27.20
N SER A 4 61.21 -6.35 -26.86
CA SER A 4 60.30 -6.98 -27.83
C SER A 4 58.99 -6.20 -27.90
N CYS A 5 58.77 -5.58 -29.07
CA CYS A 5 57.60 -4.80 -29.43
C CYS A 5 56.33 -5.66 -29.58
N SER A 6 55.22 -5.18 -29.03
CA SER A 6 53.86 -5.61 -29.38
C SER A 6 53.45 -5.04 -30.73
N VAL A 7 53.05 -5.90 -31.68
CA VAL A 7 52.53 -5.51 -32.99
C VAL A 7 51.05 -5.11 -32.88
N ALA A 8 50.73 -3.86 -33.21
CA ALA A 8 49.36 -3.40 -33.42
C ALA A 8 48.89 -3.73 -34.86
N PRO A 9 47.60 -4.02 -35.10
CA PRO A 9 47.08 -4.31 -36.44
C PRO A 9 47.08 -3.04 -37.33
N PRO A 10 47.25 -3.19 -38.66
CA PRO A 10 47.33 -2.04 -39.56
C PRO A 10 45.99 -1.31 -39.66
N ALA A 11 46.02 0.01 -39.46
CA ALA A 11 44.91 0.89 -39.75
C ALA A 11 44.61 0.86 -41.26
N LEU A 12 43.35 0.55 -41.61
CA LEU A 12 42.85 0.67 -42.97
C LEU A 12 42.94 2.13 -43.42
N SER A 13 43.60 2.35 -44.55
CA SER A 13 43.83 3.69 -45.09
C SER A 13 42.50 4.34 -45.47
N THR A 14 42.33 5.59 -45.03
CA THR A 14 41.17 6.45 -45.28
C THR A 14 40.65 6.52 -46.73
N PRO A 15 41.43 6.34 -47.82
CA PRO A 15 40.85 6.28 -49.17
C PRO A 15 39.99 5.04 -49.45
N LEU A 16 40.18 3.92 -48.75
CA LEU A 16 39.42 2.68 -48.98
C LEU A 16 37.99 2.75 -48.40
N VAL A 17 37.82 3.45 -47.27
CA VAL A 17 36.50 3.65 -46.64
C VAL A 17 35.66 4.66 -47.40
N VAL A 18 36.28 5.73 -47.94
CA VAL A 18 35.58 6.73 -48.77
C VAL A 18 35.12 6.11 -50.10
N GLY A 19 35.93 5.26 -50.74
CA GLY A 19 35.53 4.56 -51.96
C GLY A 19 34.31 3.65 -51.77
N LEU A 20 34.22 2.97 -50.62
CA LEU A 20 33.13 2.04 -50.32
C LEU A 20 31.80 2.76 -50.01
N LEU A 21 31.87 3.92 -49.34
CA LEU A 21 30.69 4.77 -49.07
C LEU A 21 30.17 5.49 -50.33
N VAL A 22 31.05 5.92 -51.24
CA VAL A 22 30.65 6.50 -52.54
C VAL A 22 30.01 5.44 -53.45
N GLY A 23 30.54 4.21 -53.44
CA GLY A 23 29.97 3.10 -54.21
C GLY A 23 28.54 2.74 -53.77
N LEU A 24 28.28 2.67 -52.47
CA LEU A 24 26.94 2.39 -51.92
C LEU A 24 25.95 3.53 -52.18
N ALA A 25 26.39 4.79 -52.12
CA ALA A 25 25.55 5.94 -52.44
C ALA A 25 25.14 5.97 -53.93
N LEU A 26 26.07 5.68 -54.85
CA LEU A 26 25.77 5.64 -56.29
C LEU A 26 24.89 4.45 -56.68
N LEU A 27 25.03 3.29 -56.01
CA LEU A 27 24.13 2.14 -56.20
C LEU A 27 22.71 2.46 -55.69
N SER A 28 22.57 3.17 -54.57
CA SER A 28 21.24 3.55 -54.05
C SER A 28 20.51 4.58 -54.94
N GLN A 29 21.24 5.52 -55.56
CA GLN A 29 20.66 6.55 -56.43
C GLN A 29 20.30 6.04 -57.84
N THR A 30 20.97 4.98 -58.31
CA THR A 30 20.67 4.34 -59.61
C THR A 30 19.49 3.37 -59.50
N TRP A 31 19.30 2.71 -58.35
CA TRP A 31 18.13 1.85 -58.10
C TRP A 31 16.82 2.62 -57.91
N THR A 32 16.84 3.80 -57.28
CA THR A 32 15.62 4.61 -57.08
C THR A 32 15.19 5.40 -58.31
N ARG A 33 16.07 5.58 -59.32
CA ARG A 33 15.74 6.29 -60.57
C ARG A 33 15.24 5.37 -61.70
N SER A 34 15.59 4.09 -61.71
CA SER A 34 15.08 3.13 -62.71
C SER A 34 13.66 2.62 -62.44
N PHE A 35 13.09 2.86 -61.25
CA PHE A 35 11.72 2.44 -60.93
C PHE A 35 10.67 3.54 -61.12
N LEU A 36 11.07 4.81 -61.33
CA LEU A 36 10.14 5.96 -61.39
C LEU A 36 10.15 6.74 -62.71
N GLN A 37 10.84 6.27 -63.76
CA GLN A 37 10.88 6.95 -65.06
C GLN A 37 10.82 5.99 -66.27
N THR A 38 9.71 5.27 -66.41
CA THR A 38 9.24 4.79 -67.72
C THR A 38 7.74 5.08 -67.85
N GLY A 39 7.44 6.28 -68.32
CA GLY A 39 6.09 6.67 -68.72
C GLY A 39 5.65 5.91 -69.97
N PHE A 40 4.84 4.88 -69.79
CA PHE A 40 4.04 4.31 -70.86
C PHE A 40 2.78 5.15 -71.06
N LYS A 41 2.70 5.84 -72.21
CA LYS A 41 1.46 6.46 -72.70
C LYS A 41 0.61 5.38 -73.37
N TYR A 42 -0.56 5.08 -72.82
CA TYR A 42 -1.63 4.37 -73.52
C TYR A 42 -2.89 5.25 -73.62
N PRO A 43 -3.71 5.07 -74.66
CA PRO A 43 -4.77 6.01 -75.01
C PRO A 43 -5.92 5.95 -73.99
N LEU A 44 -6.54 7.11 -73.73
CA LEU A 44 -7.82 7.20 -73.03
C LEU A 44 -8.89 6.47 -73.86
N ARG A 45 -9.09 5.18 -73.57
CA ARG A 45 -10.29 4.44 -73.95
C ARG A 45 -11.26 4.56 -72.80
N GLN A 46 -12.34 5.33 -72.98
CA GLN A 46 -13.46 5.37 -72.05
C GLN A 46 -13.99 3.95 -71.85
N THR A 47 -13.54 3.31 -70.79
CA THR A 47 -14.14 2.08 -70.28
C THR A 47 -15.26 2.50 -69.35
N LYS A 48 -16.46 2.07 -69.69
CA LYS A 48 -17.67 2.26 -68.89
C LYS A 48 -17.36 1.74 -67.49
N LEU A 49 -17.32 2.62 -66.49
CA LEU A 49 -17.07 2.28 -65.08
C LEU A 49 -18.08 1.20 -64.67
N LEU A 50 -17.60 -0.01 -64.43
CA LEU A 50 -18.33 -0.99 -63.64
C LEU A 50 -18.34 -0.46 -62.19
N PRO A 51 -19.46 -0.60 -61.45
CA PRO A 51 -19.52 -0.21 -60.06
C PRO A 51 -18.37 -0.89 -59.28
N PRO A 52 -17.74 -0.21 -58.32
CA PRO A 52 -16.69 -0.82 -57.52
C PRO A 52 -17.27 -2.06 -56.81
N GLU A 53 -16.62 -3.21 -56.99
CA GLU A 53 -16.86 -4.37 -56.14
C GLU A 53 -16.53 -3.95 -54.70
N VAL A 54 -17.59 -3.81 -53.90
CA VAL A 54 -17.47 -3.59 -52.46
C VAL A 54 -17.01 -4.90 -51.86
N PHE A 55 -15.70 -5.03 -51.62
CA PHE A 55 -15.22 -6.03 -50.69
C PHE A 55 -15.70 -5.59 -49.30
N PRO A 56 -16.53 -6.37 -48.60
CA PRO A 56 -16.85 -6.04 -47.22
C PRO A 56 -15.54 -6.03 -46.45
N GLU A 57 -15.18 -4.87 -45.88
CA GLU A 57 -14.19 -4.84 -44.81
C GLU A 57 -14.64 -5.88 -43.77
N PRO A 58 -13.74 -6.74 -43.27
CA PRO A 58 -14.11 -7.64 -42.19
C PRO A 58 -14.64 -6.76 -41.06
N GLU A 59 -15.93 -6.84 -40.79
CA GLU A 59 -16.55 -6.17 -39.65
C GLU A 59 -15.81 -6.66 -38.43
N GLU A 60 -14.90 -5.84 -37.88
CA GLU A 60 -14.41 -6.08 -36.55
C GLU A 60 -15.65 -6.14 -35.67
N PRO A 61 -15.92 -7.26 -34.99
CA PRO A 61 -17.12 -7.38 -34.19
C PRO A 61 -17.13 -6.22 -33.23
N ILE A 62 -18.15 -5.35 -33.32
CA ILE A 62 -18.35 -4.26 -32.39
C ILE A 62 -18.53 -4.93 -31.03
N ALA A 63 -17.43 -5.04 -30.29
CA ALA A 63 -17.43 -5.54 -28.95
C ALA A 63 -18.09 -4.45 -28.10
N ILE A 64 -19.40 -4.58 -27.90
CA ILE A 64 -20.13 -3.80 -26.89
C ILE A 64 -19.60 -4.27 -25.53
N GLY A 65 -18.46 -3.72 -25.12
CA GLY A 65 -17.91 -3.90 -23.80
C GLY A 65 -18.78 -3.15 -22.80
N LYS A 66 -19.11 -3.79 -21.68
CA LYS A 66 -19.70 -3.11 -20.53
C LYS A 66 -18.72 -2.01 -20.10
N GLU A 67 -19.17 -0.75 -20.07
CA GLU A 67 -18.35 0.36 -19.58
C GLU A 67 -17.88 0.04 -18.15
N SER A 68 -16.60 0.31 -17.86
CA SER A 68 -16.03 0.04 -16.54
C SER A 68 -16.80 0.81 -15.48
N GLU A 69 -17.23 0.13 -14.42
CA GLU A 69 -17.91 0.78 -13.30
C GLU A 69 -16.92 1.56 -12.39
N TYR A 70 -15.61 1.41 -12.61
CA TYR A 70 -14.55 2.07 -11.86
C TYR A 70 -14.19 3.44 -12.46
N PRO A 71 -13.80 4.43 -11.63
CA PRO A 71 -13.26 5.70 -12.12
C PRO A 71 -12.10 5.51 -13.12
N ALA A 72 -12.00 6.40 -14.11
CA ALA A 72 -10.94 6.33 -15.12
C ALA A 72 -9.52 6.35 -14.51
N ASP A 73 -9.34 7.03 -13.38
CA ASP A 73 -8.09 7.17 -12.65
C ASP A 73 -7.98 6.19 -11.46
N TRP A 74 -8.76 5.09 -11.45
CA TRP A 74 -8.84 4.12 -10.34
C TRP A 74 -7.48 3.66 -9.80
N TRP A 75 -6.51 3.42 -10.67
CA TRP A 75 -5.20 2.90 -10.30
C TRP A 75 -4.16 3.99 -10.02
N THR A 76 -4.25 5.13 -10.69
CA THR A 76 -3.16 6.11 -10.78
C THR A 76 -3.51 7.48 -10.25
N GLY A 77 -4.81 7.74 -10.06
CA GLY A 77 -5.37 9.04 -9.77
C GLY A 77 -5.13 9.52 -8.37
N VAL A 78 -4.56 10.72 -8.24
CA VAL A 78 -4.44 11.42 -6.96
C VAL A 78 -5.83 11.76 -6.42
N SER A 79 -6.76 12.18 -7.28
CA SER A 79 -8.17 12.45 -6.91
C SER A 79 -8.86 11.24 -6.32
N THR A 80 -8.80 10.09 -7.00
CA THR A 80 -9.37 8.85 -6.47
C THR A 80 -8.68 8.43 -5.17
N TYR A 81 -7.35 8.57 -5.07
CA TYR A 81 -6.64 8.28 -3.82
C TYR A 81 -7.07 9.19 -2.65
N GLU A 82 -7.25 10.49 -2.88
CA GLU A 82 -7.77 11.40 -1.83
C GLU A 82 -9.20 11.02 -1.40
N LEU A 83 -10.04 10.60 -2.34
CA LEU A 83 -11.36 10.07 -2.01
C LEU A 83 -11.26 8.75 -1.21
N GLU A 84 -10.36 7.83 -1.57
CA GLU A 84 -10.09 6.59 -0.81
C GLU A 84 -9.62 6.88 0.61
N ARG A 85 -8.77 7.90 0.80
CA ARG A 85 -8.36 8.39 2.14
C ARG A 85 -9.56 8.78 2.99
N ARG A 86 -10.51 9.52 2.43
CA ARG A 86 -11.72 9.98 3.14
C ARG A 86 -12.79 8.89 3.29
N ALA A 87 -12.99 8.04 2.30
CA ALA A 87 -14.08 7.08 2.24
C ALA A 87 -13.72 5.72 2.86
N VAL A 88 -12.47 5.27 2.69
CA VAL A 88 -12.02 3.93 3.12
C VAL A 88 -11.19 4.05 4.39
N PHE A 89 -9.99 4.62 4.28
CA PHE A 89 -8.98 4.58 5.37
C PHE A 89 -9.39 5.36 6.60
N SER A 90 -10.20 6.42 6.43
CA SER A 90 -10.67 7.20 7.57
C SER A 90 -11.92 6.66 8.27
N LYS A 91 -12.62 5.68 7.69
CA LYS A 91 -13.94 5.21 8.18
C LYS A 91 -13.98 3.73 8.55
N HIS A 92 -13.09 2.92 8.00
CA HIS A 92 -13.04 1.48 8.25
C HIS A 92 -12.09 1.17 9.40
N TRP A 93 -12.35 0.04 10.07
CA TRP A 93 -11.41 -0.52 11.03
C TRP A 93 -10.21 -1.13 10.31
N LEU A 94 -9.02 -0.66 10.63
CA LEU A 94 -7.76 -1.10 10.05
C LEU A 94 -7.05 -2.01 11.05
N CYS A 95 -6.89 -3.30 10.72
CA CYS A 95 -6.05 -4.21 11.50
C CYS A 95 -4.57 -3.86 11.26
N LEU A 96 -3.91 -3.26 12.25
CA LEU A 96 -2.56 -2.70 12.09
C LEU A 96 -1.49 -3.37 12.93
N SER A 97 -1.85 -4.20 13.91
CA SER A 97 -0.86 -4.82 14.80
C SER A 97 -1.46 -6.02 15.53
N HIS A 98 -0.65 -6.66 16.35
CA HIS A 98 -1.05 -7.71 17.27
C HIS A 98 -0.55 -7.40 18.68
N ARG A 99 -1.33 -7.77 19.70
CA ARG A 99 -1.08 -7.45 21.11
C ARG A 99 0.31 -7.88 21.57
N SER A 100 0.84 -8.97 21.02
CA SER A 100 2.16 -9.49 21.38
C SER A 100 3.34 -8.63 20.96
N GLN A 101 3.14 -7.66 20.05
CA GLN A 101 4.19 -6.70 19.71
C GLN A 101 4.51 -5.71 20.85
N PHE A 102 3.74 -5.74 21.94
CA PHE A 102 3.84 -4.85 23.09
C PHE A 102 4.09 -5.68 24.37
N SER A 103 5.34 -5.76 24.81
CA SER A 103 5.71 -6.64 25.92
C SER A 103 5.39 -6.02 27.29
N LYS A 104 5.52 -4.68 27.42
CA LYS A 104 5.35 -3.97 28.68
C LYS A 104 4.66 -2.61 28.52
N PRO A 105 4.02 -2.08 29.58
CA PRO A 105 3.46 -0.74 29.56
C PRO A 105 4.46 0.33 29.11
N GLY A 106 4.01 1.23 28.25
CA GLY A 106 4.83 2.26 27.60
C GLY A 106 5.40 1.82 26.26
N ASP A 107 5.39 0.53 25.92
CA ASP A 107 5.73 0.09 24.57
C ASP A 107 4.78 0.74 23.56
N TYR A 108 5.35 1.30 22.50
CA TYR A 108 4.60 1.97 21.45
C TYR A 108 5.15 1.62 20.06
N HIS A 109 4.27 1.65 19.06
CA HIS A 109 4.58 1.52 17.63
C HIS A 109 3.91 2.65 16.86
N ALA A 110 4.63 3.32 15.98
CA ALA A 110 4.15 4.41 15.15
C ALA A 110 3.91 3.93 13.70
N PHE A 111 2.89 4.49 13.07
CA PHE A 111 2.46 4.15 11.71
C PHE A 111 2.07 5.43 10.97
N THR A 112 2.28 5.46 9.66
CA THR A 112 1.66 6.44 8.77
C THR A 112 0.80 5.67 7.78
N VAL A 113 -0.52 5.73 7.94
CA VAL A 113 -1.45 4.98 7.10
C VAL A 113 -2.21 5.94 6.21
N ALA A 114 -2.06 5.83 4.89
CA ALA A 114 -2.70 6.73 3.93
C ALA A 114 -2.45 8.22 4.26
N GLY A 115 -1.23 8.55 4.68
CA GLY A 115 -0.84 9.90 5.12
C GLY A 115 -1.30 10.32 6.51
N PHE A 116 -2.01 9.48 7.27
CA PHE A 116 -2.40 9.75 8.66
C PHE A 116 -1.34 9.22 9.64
N PRO A 117 -0.56 10.10 10.31
CA PRO A 117 0.43 9.66 11.28
C PRO A 117 -0.26 9.33 12.62
N ILE A 118 -0.11 8.10 13.08
CA ILE A 118 -0.68 7.59 14.33
C ILE A 118 0.38 6.80 15.12
N PHE A 119 0.11 6.54 16.39
CA PHE A 119 0.86 5.55 17.16
C PHE A 119 -0.06 4.77 18.09
N LEU A 120 0.27 3.51 18.30
CA LEU A 120 -0.31 2.62 19.31
C LEU A 120 0.60 2.62 20.54
N ILE A 121 0.04 2.65 21.75
CA ILE A 121 0.78 2.56 23.01
C ILE A 121 0.06 1.65 24.01
N LEU A 122 0.81 0.79 24.71
CA LEU A 122 0.30 -0.03 25.80
C LEU A 122 0.26 0.77 27.10
N GLY A 123 -0.93 0.96 27.66
CA GLY A 123 -1.11 1.62 28.96
C GLY A 123 -0.67 0.75 30.14
N LYS A 124 -0.46 1.40 31.29
CA LYS A 124 -0.22 0.71 32.58
C LYS A 124 -1.40 -0.16 33.03
N ASP A 125 -2.59 0.12 32.51
CA ASP A 125 -3.82 -0.64 32.72
C ASP A 125 -3.95 -1.84 31.77
N GLY A 126 -2.91 -2.17 31.00
CA GLY A 126 -2.89 -3.30 30.08
C GLY A 126 -3.67 -3.08 28.77
N LYS A 127 -4.26 -1.89 28.57
CA LYS A 127 -5.04 -1.55 27.39
C LYS A 127 -4.20 -0.85 26.34
N LEU A 128 -4.31 -1.29 25.08
CA LEU A 128 -3.76 -0.59 23.93
C LEU A 128 -4.64 0.60 23.57
N ARG A 129 -4.00 1.70 23.18
CA ARG A 129 -4.64 2.93 22.72
C ARG A 129 -3.92 3.49 21.51
N ALA A 130 -4.67 4.08 20.59
CA ALA A 130 -4.13 4.80 19.45
C ALA A 130 -4.34 6.31 19.61
N PHE A 131 -3.38 7.08 19.12
CA PHE A 131 -3.47 8.53 19.01
C PHE A 131 -2.88 9.00 17.68
N HIS A 132 -3.36 10.13 17.16
CA HIS A 132 -2.62 10.84 16.11
C HIS A 132 -1.24 11.23 16.64
N ASN A 133 -0.21 10.98 15.85
CA ASN A 133 1.18 11.30 16.20
C ASN A 133 1.47 12.79 15.90
N VAL A 134 0.65 13.67 16.47
CA VAL A 134 0.66 15.11 16.22
C VAL A 134 0.55 15.83 17.56
N CYS A 135 1.62 16.55 17.94
CA CYS A 135 1.63 17.33 19.17
C CYS A 135 0.59 18.46 19.08
N ARG A 136 -0.22 18.61 20.13
CA ARG A 136 -1.30 19.61 20.20
C ARG A 136 -0.81 21.05 20.32
N HIS A 137 0.49 21.28 20.52
CA HIS A 137 1.06 22.63 20.56
C HIS A 137 1.25 23.21 19.14
N ARG A 138 2.11 22.58 18.32
CA ARG A 138 2.46 23.07 16.96
C ARG A 138 2.69 21.91 15.99
N ALA A 139 1.85 20.88 16.07
CA ALA A 139 1.77 19.75 15.16
C ALA A 139 3.04 18.89 14.96
N TYR A 140 4.10 19.10 15.73
CA TYR A 140 5.32 18.28 15.66
C TYR A 140 5.05 16.82 16.08
N PRO A 141 5.68 15.80 15.47
CA PRO A 141 5.49 14.42 15.87
C PRO A 141 5.80 14.17 17.35
N VAL A 142 4.91 13.48 18.06
CA VAL A 142 5.09 13.14 19.47
C VAL A 142 6.17 12.07 19.61
N THR A 143 6.15 11.08 18.73
CA THR A 143 7.15 10.03 18.60
C THR A 143 7.82 10.12 17.23
N ARG A 144 9.14 9.96 17.17
CA ARG A 144 9.92 10.01 15.91
C ARG A 144 10.49 8.65 15.49
N LYS A 145 10.46 7.69 16.41
CA LYS A 145 10.90 6.32 16.15
C LYS A 145 9.66 5.50 15.83
N ASP A 146 9.78 4.56 14.91
CA ASP A 146 8.70 3.64 14.55
C ASP A 146 8.28 2.73 15.71
N ARG A 147 9.18 2.54 16.69
CA ARG A 147 8.89 1.83 17.94
C ARG A 147 9.75 2.35 19.08
N GLY A 148 9.27 2.16 20.30
CA GLY A 148 10.01 2.47 21.51
C GLY A 148 9.23 2.10 22.76
N SER A 149 9.74 2.52 23.92
CA SER A 149 9.10 2.26 25.20
C SER A 149 9.24 3.47 26.11
N SER A 150 8.13 4.11 26.45
CA SER A 150 8.06 5.15 27.48
C SER A 150 6.61 5.36 27.93
N THR A 151 6.40 5.46 29.24
CA THR A 151 5.07 5.79 29.80
C THR A 151 4.73 7.27 29.70
N VAL A 152 5.71 8.12 29.35
CA VAL A 152 5.56 9.56 29.10
C VAL A 152 6.25 9.92 27.79
N LEU A 153 5.49 10.43 26.83
CA LEU A 153 5.97 10.83 25.52
C LEU A 153 6.15 12.35 25.47
N GLY A 154 7.40 12.79 25.49
CA GLY A 154 7.77 14.21 25.38
C GLY A 154 7.99 14.64 23.94
N CYS A 155 7.22 15.62 23.47
CA CYS A 155 7.43 16.26 22.17
C CYS A 155 8.79 16.97 22.16
N ARG A 156 9.62 16.63 21.17
CA ARG A 156 10.98 17.18 21.03
C ARG A 156 11.05 18.63 20.56
N TYR A 157 9.92 19.24 20.22
CA TYR A 157 9.89 20.64 19.79
C TYR A 157 9.91 21.61 20.99
N HIS A 158 8.90 21.54 21.85
CA HIS A 158 8.73 22.48 22.98
C HIS A 158 8.50 21.78 24.33
N GLY A 159 8.73 20.46 24.42
CA GLY A 159 8.66 19.73 25.68
C GLY A 159 7.26 19.45 26.23
N TRP A 160 6.19 19.70 25.47
CA TRP A 160 4.86 19.21 25.82
C TRP A 160 4.89 17.69 25.93
N SER A 161 4.45 17.16 27.07
CA SER A 161 4.57 15.74 27.39
C SER A 161 3.23 15.12 27.70
N TYR A 162 3.01 13.93 27.16
CA TYR A 162 1.76 13.19 27.25
C TYR A 162 1.96 11.86 27.97
N ASN A 163 1.00 11.43 28.79
CA ASN A 163 1.03 10.08 29.36
C ASN A 163 0.45 9.04 28.38
N SER A 164 0.46 7.76 28.76
CA SER A 164 -0.12 6.67 27.94
C SER A 164 -1.64 6.73 27.75
N LEU A 165 -2.34 7.63 28.46
CA LEU A 165 -3.76 7.93 28.24
C LEU A 165 -3.96 9.09 27.24
N GLY A 166 -2.87 9.64 26.70
CA GLY A 166 -2.88 10.79 25.80
C GLY A 166 -3.09 12.14 26.49
N GLN A 167 -3.18 12.17 27.82
CA GLN A 167 -3.40 13.41 28.58
C GLN A 167 -2.12 14.24 28.60
N LEU A 168 -2.26 15.56 28.43
CA LEU A 168 -1.15 16.50 28.57
C LEU A 168 -0.77 16.65 30.04
N ILE A 169 0.38 16.11 30.43
CA ILE A 169 0.84 16.13 31.83
C ILE A 169 1.86 17.23 32.11
N LYS A 170 2.56 17.72 31.07
CA LYS A 170 3.53 18.81 31.18
C LYS A 170 3.45 19.71 29.96
N ALA A 171 3.36 21.02 30.19
CA ALA A 171 3.38 22.05 29.16
C ALA A 171 4.29 23.20 29.65
N PRO A 172 5.61 23.15 29.33
CA PRO A 172 6.54 24.17 29.79
C PRO A 172 6.07 25.58 29.44
N HIS A 173 6.16 26.51 30.39
CA HIS A 173 5.71 27.91 30.29
C HIS A 173 4.20 28.16 30.17
N PHE A 174 3.36 27.11 30.28
CA PHE A 174 1.89 27.26 30.28
C PHE A 174 1.26 27.13 31.67
N ASP A 175 2.05 26.85 32.70
CA ASP A 175 1.56 26.74 34.07
C ASP A 175 1.12 28.11 34.59
N GLY A 176 -0.16 28.22 35.01
CA GLY A 176 -0.74 29.46 35.49
C GLY A 176 -1.15 30.47 34.40
N VAL A 177 -1.01 30.11 33.11
CA VAL A 177 -1.47 30.97 32.01
C VAL A 177 -2.99 31.03 32.00
N THR A 178 -3.56 32.22 32.14
CA THR A 178 -5.00 32.46 32.14
C THR A 178 -5.65 31.90 30.88
N GLY A 179 -6.69 31.07 31.05
CA GLY A 179 -7.44 30.45 29.96
C GLY A 179 -6.78 29.21 29.34
N PHE A 180 -5.59 28.80 29.80
CA PHE A 180 -5.00 27.53 29.39
C PHE A 180 -5.48 26.38 30.28
N ASP A 181 -6.10 25.38 29.66
CA ASP A 181 -6.51 24.15 30.32
C ASP A 181 -5.85 22.94 29.65
N ARG A 182 -5.06 22.19 30.44
CA ARG A 182 -4.35 20.99 29.97
C ARG A 182 -5.32 19.91 29.50
N ALA A 183 -6.49 19.78 30.11
CA ALA A 183 -7.49 18.77 29.74
C ALA A 183 -8.02 18.99 28.31
N GLN A 184 -7.97 20.22 27.81
CA GLN A 184 -8.38 20.58 26.45
C GLN A 184 -7.34 20.24 25.38
N ASN A 185 -6.12 19.93 25.82
CA ASN A 185 -4.94 19.77 24.98
C ASN A 185 -4.38 18.35 25.02
N ALA A 186 -5.18 17.37 25.42
CA ALA A 186 -4.87 15.94 25.26
C ALA A 186 -4.68 15.56 23.77
N LEU A 187 -3.91 14.52 23.50
CA LEU A 187 -3.75 13.99 22.15
C LEU A 187 -5.10 13.62 21.54
N PHE A 188 -5.19 13.73 20.22
CA PHE A 188 -6.36 13.27 19.49
C PHE A 188 -6.36 11.75 19.50
N ALA A 189 -7.23 11.17 20.33
CA ALA A 189 -7.46 9.73 20.38
C ALA A 189 -8.03 9.22 19.06
N VAL A 190 -7.59 8.02 18.70
CA VAL A 190 -8.06 7.23 17.56
C VAL A 190 -8.77 6.01 18.15
N HIS A 191 -9.93 5.65 17.60
CA HIS A 191 -10.67 4.49 18.10
C HIS A 191 -9.80 3.24 18.01
N THR A 192 -9.79 2.45 19.08
CA THR A 192 -8.91 1.27 19.18
C THR A 192 -9.73 0.08 19.68
N PHE A 193 -9.58 -1.06 19.02
CA PHE A 193 -10.18 -2.32 19.41
C PHE A 193 -9.12 -3.41 19.44
N THR A 194 -9.20 -4.33 20.40
CA THR A 194 -8.32 -5.50 20.47
C THR A 194 -9.19 -6.75 20.52
N SER A 195 -9.06 -7.63 19.53
CA SER A 195 -9.85 -8.87 19.46
C SER A 195 -9.41 -9.87 20.52
N ARG A 196 -10.20 -10.93 20.72
CA ARG A 196 -9.88 -12.00 21.66
C ARG A 196 -8.59 -12.73 21.29
N ALA A 197 -8.32 -12.88 20.00
CA ALA A 197 -7.08 -13.45 19.49
C ALA A 197 -5.89 -12.48 19.60
N GLY A 198 -6.11 -11.20 19.90
CA GLY A 198 -5.05 -10.20 20.11
C GLY A 198 -4.80 -9.27 18.93
N PHE A 199 -5.56 -9.36 17.84
CA PHE A 199 -5.46 -8.41 16.72
C PHE A 199 -5.88 -7.01 17.15
N VAL A 200 -5.10 -6.01 16.73
CA VAL A 200 -5.28 -4.60 17.14
C VAL A 200 -5.77 -3.81 15.94
N PHE A 201 -6.97 -3.26 16.08
CA PHE A 201 -7.64 -2.47 15.07
C PHE A 201 -7.68 -1.00 15.48
N VAL A 202 -7.60 -0.11 14.48
CA VAL A 202 -7.82 1.32 14.66
C VAL A 202 -8.90 1.83 13.71
N ASN A 203 -9.66 2.84 14.11
CA ASN A 203 -10.56 3.56 13.23
C ASN A 203 -10.36 5.08 13.43
N LEU A 204 -10.10 5.78 12.32
CA LEU A 204 -9.74 7.19 12.34
C LEU A 204 -10.95 8.11 12.39
N ASP A 205 -12.18 7.61 12.25
CA ASP A 205 -13.40 8.42 12.26
C ASP A 205 -13.47 9.23 13.57
N ALA A 206 -13.58 10.55 13.44
CA ALA A 206 -13.59 11.50 14.53
C ALA A 206 -14.92 11.55 15.30
N ASN A 207 -15.94 10.81 14.85
CA ASN A 207 -17.18 10.61 15.58
C ASN A 207 -16.91 10.08 16.99
N LEU A 208 -17.75 10.47 17.96
CA LEU A 208 -17.56 10.10 19.37
C LEU A 208 -17.59 8.59 19.60
N THR A 209 -18.38 7.87 18.80
CA THR A 209 -18.56 6.44 18.89
C THR A 209 -18.58 5.85 17.49
N VAL A 210 -17.91 4.72 17.32
CA VAL A 210 -17.93 3.90 16.10
C VAL A 210 -18.28 2.48 16.53
N PRO A 211 -19.20 1.78 15.82
CA PRO A 211 -19.47 0.37 16.08
C PRO A 211 -18.17 -0.45 16.04
N PRO A 212 -17.99 -1.46 16.93
CA PRO A 212 -16.80 -2.30 16.91
C PRO A 212 -16.67 -3.06 15.57
N PRO A 213 -15.45 -3.48 15.18
CA PRO A 213 -15.26 -4.26 13.98
C PRO A 213 -15.91 -5.64 14.11
N GLU A 214 -16.42 -6.17 13.00
CA GLU A 214 -16.85 -7.55 12.89
C GLU A 214 -15.61 -8.46 12.80
N VAL A 215 -15.35 -9.22 13.86
CA VAL A 215 -14.16 -10.09 13.96
C VAL A 215 -14.49 -11.57 14.10
N GLY A 216 -15.74 -11.98 13.89
CA GLY A 216 -16.20 -13.36 14.08
C GLY A 216 -15.38 -14.37 13.28
N LEU A 217 -15.33 -14.20 11.96
CA LEU A 217 -14.55 -15.07 11.06
C LEU A 217 -13.04 -15.04 11.39
N LEU A 218 -12.51 -13.88 11.79
CA LEU A 218 -11.11 -13.75 12.18
C LEU A 218 -10.80 -14.47 13.49
N ASP A 219 -11.67 -14.38 14.48
CA ASP A 219 -11.51 -15.06 15.76
C ASP A 219 -11.73 -16.58 15.63
N GLU A 220 -12.57 -17.03 14.69
CA GLU A 220 -12.72 -18.44 14.30
C GLU A 220 -11.45 -18.96 13.63
N PHE A 221 -10.96 -18.26 12.59
CA PHE A 221 -9.68 -18.58 11.93
C PHE A 221 -8.53 -18.63 12.94
N ALA A 222 -8.45 -17.62 13.82
CA ALA A 222 -7.42 -17.56 14.85
C ALA A 222 -7.49 -18.74 15.83
N GLY A 223 -8.70 -19.20 16.16
CA GLY A 223 -8.92 -20.39 16.98
C GLY A 223 -8.33 -21.64 16.33
N SER A 224 -8.62 -21.86 15.05
CA SER A 224 -8.10 -23.00 14.27
C SER A 224 -6.59 -22.92 14.02
N GLY A 225 -6.04 -21.71 13.84
CA GLY A 225 -4.62 -21.47 13.59
C GLY A 225 -3.73 -21.34 14.84
N GLU A 226 -4.27 -21.63 16.03
CA GLU A 226 -3.60 -21.43 17.32
C GLU A 226 -3.08 -20.00 17.56
N ILE A 227 -3.69 -19.00 16.92
CA ILE A 227 -3.33 -17.59 17.07
C ILE A 227 -3.93 -17.05 18.36
N ALA A 228 -3.07 -16.55 19.24
CA ALA A 228 -3.49 -16.06 20.55
C ALA A 228 -2.79 -14.75 20.93
N PRO A 229 -3.32 -13.97 21.90
CA PRO A 229 -2.69 -12.73 22.35
C PRO A 229 -1.27 -12.91 22.87
N ARG A 230 -0.94 -14.14 23.30
CA ARG A 230 0.36 -14.56 23.82
C ARG A 230 1.35 -15.04 22.76
N SER A 231 0.96 -15.13 21.49
CA SER A 231 1.87 -15.50 20.39
C SER A 231 3.15 -14.67 20.46
N ARG A 232 4.31 -15.23 20.12
CA ARG A 232 5.56 -14.47 20.13
C ARG A 232 5.73 -13.74 18.80
N TRP A 233 6.04 -12.44 18.82
CA TRP A 233 6.41 -11.71 17.61
C TRP A 233 7.89 -11.90 17.31
N GLU A 234 8.21 -12.40 16.12
CA GLU A 234 9.57 -12.78 15.73
C GLU A 234 10.27 -11.70 14.92
N GLY A 235 9.51 -10.86 14.22
CA GLY A 235 10.09 -9.79 13.46
C GLY A 235 9.14 -9.17 12.44
N ARG A 236 9.64 -8.14 11.80
CA ARG A 236 8.95 -7.41 10.74
C ARG A 236 9.87 -7.24 9.55
N GLN A 237 9.31 -7.43 8.37
CA GLN A 237 9.90 -7.07 7.10
C GLN A 237 9.01 -6.03 6.42
N THR A 238 9.64 -5.05 5.79
CA THR A 238 8.92 -4.00 5.04
C THR A 238 9.58 -3.82 3.70
N VAL A 239 8.78 -3.84 2.64
CA VAL A 239 9.24 -3.55 1.27
C VAL A 239 8.25 -2.55 0.67
N GLU A 240 8.76 -1.46 0.12
CA GLU A 240 7.93 -0.51 -0.63
C GLU A 240 7.95 -0.86 -2.11
N GLY A 241 6.79 -0.77 -2.76
CA GLY A 241 6.63 -0.94 -4.20
C GLY A 241 5.87 0.22 -4.83
N GLN A 242 6.19 0.51 -6.09
CA GLN A 242 5.51 1.45 -6.98
C GLN A 242 4.25 0.80 -7.58
N VAL A 243 3.34 0.43 -6.69
CA VAL A 243 2.06 -0.20 -7.03
C VAL A 243 0.92 0.42 -6.23
N ASN A 244 -0.29 0.39 -6.78
CA ASN A 244 -1.50 0.77 -6.07
C ASN A 244 -1.86 -0.28 -5.00
N TRP A 245 -2.34 0.19 -3.85
CA TRP A 245 -2.65 -0.65 -2.69
C TRP A 245 -3.77 -1.68 -2.94
N LYS A 246 -4.66 -1.41 -3.91
CA LYS A 246 -5.76 -2.30 -4.29
C LYS A 246 -5.30 -3.63 -4.90
N LEU A 247 -4.00 -3.80 -5.13
CA LEU A 247 -3.40 -5.06 -5.57
C LEU A 247 -3.11 -6.06 -4.44
N LEU A 248 -3.55 -5.79 -3.20
CA LEU A 248 -3.37 -6.69 -2.06
C LEU A 248 -3.79 -8.15 -2.37
N ARG A 249 -4.96 -8.39 -2.99
CA ARG A 249 -5.41 -9.75 -3.33
C ARG A 249 -4.53 -10.45 -4.36
N VAL A 250 -3.87 -9.70 -5.24
CA VAL A 250 -2.87 -10.26 -6.16
C VAL A 250 -1.62 -10.65 -5.38
N ALA A 251 -1.17 -9.80 -4.45
CA ALA A 251 -0.05 -10.12 -3.56
C ALA A 251 -0.30 -11.42 -2.77
N GLU A 252 -1.52 -11.58 -2.26
CA GLU A 252 -1.96 -12.80 -1.55
C GLU A 252 -1.91 -14.04 -2.45
N SER A 253 -2.46 -13.96 -3.67
CA SER A 253 -2.41 -15.07 -4.62
C SER A 253 -0.97 -15.45 -5.00
N LEU A 254 -0.07 -14.47 -5.11
CA LEU A 254 1.36 -14.73 -5.36
C LEU A 254 2.03 -15.40 -4.15
N ILE A 255 1.63 -15.06 -2.92
CA ILE A 255 2.08 -15.75 -1.71
C ILE A 255 1.59 -17.20 -1.68
N GLU A 256 0.35 -17.47 -2.09
CA GLU A 256 -0.18 -18.84 -2.18
C GLU A 256 0.60 -19.67 -3.21
N LYS A 257 0.84 -19.11 -4.41
CA LYS A 257 1.56 -19.79 -5.50
C LYS A 257 3.04 -19.96 -5.21
N GLY A 258 3.65 -18.92 -4.66
CA GLY A 258 5.07 -18.86 -4.31
C GLY A 258 5.39 -19.46 -2.95
N SER A 259 4.38 -20.05 -2.28
CA SER A 259 4.35 -20.45 -0.87
C SER A 259 5.73 -20.62 -0.28
N ILE A 260 5.95 -19.99 0.89
CA ILE A 260 6.99 -20.28 1.88
C ILE A 260 6.84 -21.77 2.26
N ARG A 261 7.13 -22.65 1.32
CA ARG A 261 7.15 -24.09 1.44
C ARG A 261 8.55 -24.34 1.96
N SER A 262 8.56 -24.73 3.22
CA SER A 262 9.41 -25.71 3.91
C SER A 262 10.32 -26.66 3.11
N ALA A 263 10.78 -26.34 1.90
CA ALA A 263 11.62 -27.19 1.06
C ALA A 263 12.98 -27.48 1.73
N GLU A 264 13.45 -26.63 2.64
CA GLU A 264 14.61 -26.91 3.49
C GLU A 264 14.29 -27.64 4.80
N ILE A 265 13.06 -27.53 5.33
CA ILE A 265 12.61 -28.27 6.51
C ILE A 265 12.30 -29.73 6.15
N GLN A 266 11.77 -29.99 4.94
CA GLN A 266 11.50 -31.34 4.43
C GLN A 266 12.76 -32.19 4.24
N ARG A 267 13.94 -31.58 4.05
CA ARG A 267 15.19 -32.32 3.79
C ARG A 267 15.79 -33.03 5.01
N LYS A 268 15.25 -32.84 6.23
CA LYS A 268 15.86 -33.37 7.47
C LYS A 268 15.07 -34.43 8.23
N PHE A 269 13.87 -34.83 7.79
CA PHE A 269 13.07 -35.83 8.52
C PHE A 269 12.47 -36.91 7.60
N PRO A 270 12.66 -38.21 7.88
CA PRO A 270 12.03 -39.30 7.14
C PRO A 270 10.53 -39.38 7.48
N PHE A 271 9.71 -38.69 6.69
CA PHE A 271 8.29 -38.43 6.94
C PHE A 271 7.34 -39.61 6.66
N TRP A 272 7.84 -40.75 6.18
CA TRP A 272 7.02 -41.95 5.94
C TRP A 272 6.53 -42.64 7.23
N LEU A 273 7.08 -42.24 8.39
CA LEU A 273 6.74 -42.86 9.68
C LEU A 273 5.48 -42.28 10.35
N LEU A 274 5.02 -41.09 9.94
CA LEU A 274 3.91 -40.37 10.59
C LEU A 274 2.59 -40.37 9.81
N ASP A 275 2.59 -40.91 8.59
CA ASP A 275 1.40 -40.93 7.70
C ASP A 275 0.32 -41.96 8.11
N ARG A 276 0.44 -42.54 9.31
CA ARG A 276 -0.51 -43.55 9.82
C ARG A 276 -1.38 -43.11 10.98
N LEU A 277 -1.26 -41.87 11.45
CA LEU A 277 -2.05 -41.36 12.57
C LEU A 277 -2.51 -39.93 12.31
N GLY A 278 -3.65 -39.79 11.62
CA GLY A 278 -4.51 -38.60 11.76
C GLY A 278 -4.82 -37.90 10.44
N HIS A 279 -6.10 -37.95 10.05
CA HIS A 279 -6.70 -37.01 9.12
C HIS A 279 -6.67 -35.60 9.73
N ALA A 280 -5.71 -34.77 9.32
CA ALA A 280 -5.80 -33.32 9.52
C ALA A 280 -6.76 -32.76 8.45
N GLN A 281 -7.88 -32.16 8.86
CA GLN A 281 -8.78 -31.46 7.95
C GLN A 281 -8.07 -30.25 7.33
N GLU A 282 -8.18 -30.10 6.00
CA GLU A 282 -7.81 -28.88 5.26
C GLU A 282 -8.68 -27.72 5.75
N GLY A 283 -8.11 -26.85 6.59
CA GLY A 283 -8.68 -25.55 6.93
C GLY A 283 -8.17 -24.48 5.96
N ASP A 284 -8.94 -23.41 5.77
CA ASP A 284 -8.50 -22.23 5.00
C ASP A 284 -7.19 -21.69 5.60
N GLU A 285 -6.15 -21.51 4.77
CA GLU A 285 -4.81 -21.13 5.24
C GLU A 285 -4.68 -19.62 5.50
N SER A 286 -5.62 -18.82 4.99
CA SER A 286 -5.55 -17.37 5.08
C SER A 286 -6.91 -16.73 5.23
N ILE A 287 -6.94 -15.56 5.86
CA ILE A 287 -8.14 -14.73 5.96
C ILE A 287 -7.79 -13.28 5.65
N SER A 288 -8.54 -12.69 4.71
CA SER A 288 -8.45 -11.28 4.37
C SER A 288 -9.27 -10.43 5.34
N VAL A 289 -8.63 -9.40 5.88
CA VAL A 289 -9.21 -8.39 6.76
C VAL A 289 -9.21 -7.06 6.02
N PHE A 290 -10.35 -6.75 5.40
CA PHE A 290 -10.53 -5.51 4.65
C PHE A 290 -10.17 -4.27 5.51
N PRO A 291 -9.52 -3.24 4.93
CA PRO A 291 -9.14 -3.11 3.53
C PRO A 291 -7.73 -3.61 3.18
N ILE A 292 -6.85 -3.78 4.16
CA ILE A 292 -5.39 -3.77 3.89
C ILE A 292 -4.60 -4.92 4.51
N THR A 293 -5.22 -5.81 5.29
CA THR A 293 -4.47 -6.81 6.05
C THR A 293 -4.94 -8.21 5.70
N THR A 294 -4.00 -9.14 5.59
CA THR A 294 -4.29 -10.57 5.50
C THR A 294 -3.49 -11.32 6.54
N VAL A 295 -4.15 -12.28 7.17
CA VAL A 295 -3.57 -13.17 8.17
C VAL A 295 -3.41 -14.54 7.54
N LYS A 296 -2.24 -15.13 7.64
CA LYS A 296 -1.95 -16.46 7.08
C LYS A 296 -1.19 -17.32 8.09
N THR A 297 -1.62 -18.57 8.23
CA THR A 297 -0.88 -19.61 8.94
C THR A 297 0.10 -20.30 7.99
N ILE A 298 1.27 -20.67 8.48
CA ILE A 298 2.25 -21.44 7.70
C ILE A 298 2.04 -22.92 8.00
N GLU A 299 1.54 -23.66 7.00
CA GLU A 299 1.18 -25.07 7.11
C GLU A 299 2.25 -25.90 7.84
N ARG A 300 1.80 -26.79 8.73
CA ARG A 300 2.65 -27.75 9.45
C ARG A 300 3.76 -27.10 10.29
N THR A 301 3.63 -25.81 10.60
CA THR A 301 4.51 -25.09 11.51
C THR A 301 3.71 -24.37 12.59
N ALA A 302 4.38 -23.93 13.65
CA ALA A 302 3.78 -23.05 14.65
C ALA A 302 3.80 -21.57 14.25
N TYR A 303 4.15 -21.25 12.99
CA TYR A 303 4.30 -19.86 12.54
C TYR A 303 3.09 -19.37 11.76
N TRP A 304 2.85 -18.08 11.88
CA TRP A 304 1.83 -17.36 11.13
C TRP A 304 2.32 -15.93 10.91
N PHE A 305 1.77 -15.24 9.94
CA PHE A 305 2.13 -13.86 9.68
C PHE A 305 0.92 -13.01 9.31
N THR A 306 1.10 -11.70 9.44
CA THR A 306 0.19 -10.72 8.84
C THR A 306 0.90 -10.01 7.71
N LEU A 307 0.29 -9.95 6.54
CA LEU A 307 0.68 -9.04 5.46
C LEU A 307 -0.23 -7.82 5.50
N THR A 308 0.33 -6.63 5.67
CA THR A 308 -0.41 -5.37 5.63
C THR A 308 0.09 -4.49 4.50
N CYS A 309 -0.79 -4.09 3.59
CA CYS A 309 -0.52 -3.17 2.47
C CYS A 309 -0.88 -1.74 2.84
N ILE A 310 0.11 -0.96 3.28
CA ILE A 310 -0.09 0.41 3.74
C ILE A 310 0.07 1.36 2.55
N PRO A 311 -0.98 2.05 2.10
CA PRO A 311 -0.86 3.03 1.02
C PRO A 311 0.00 4.22 1.45
N VAL A 312 0.96 4.57 0.59
CA VAL A 312 1.84 5.75 0.74
C VAL A 312 1.36 6.87 -0.20
N SER A 313 1.00 6.52 -1.44
CA SER A 313 0.39 7.41 -2.42
C SER A 313 -0.54 6.63 -3.36
N ALA A 314 -1.14 7.30 -4.34
CA ALA A 314 -1.96 6.66 -5.38
C ALA A 314 -1.24 5.51 -6.12
N GLN A 315 0.10 5.54 -6.20
CA GLN A 315 0.90 4.57 -6.95
C GLN A 315 2.04 3.97 -6.11
N ARG A 316 2.02 4.14 -4.78
CA ARG A 316 3.04 3.58 -3.89
C ARG A 316 2.39 2.93 -2.68
N THR A 317 2.86 1.72 -2.37
CA THR A 317 2.37 0.92 -1.25
C THR A 317 3.55 0.34 -0.49
N SER A 318 3.48 0.40 0.84
CA SER A 318 4.41 -0.26 1.74
C SER A 318 3.84 -1.60 2.19
N PHE A 319 4.48 -2.69 1.82
CA PHE A 319 4.10 -4.05 2.19
C PHE A 319 4.82 -4.43 3.46
N ARG A 320 4.07 -4.71 4.52
CA ARG A 320 4.60 -5.03 5.84
C ARG A 320 4.22 -6.44 6.23
N LEU A 321 5.21 -7.29 6.44
CA LEU A 321 5.04 -8.66 6.94
C LEU A 321 5.50 -8.72 8.39
N ASP A 322 4.58 -9.01 9.32
CA ASP A 322 4.92 -9.33 10.70
C ASP A 322 4.82 -10.84 10.92
N LEU A 323 5.92 -11.48 11.32
CA LEU A 323 5.99 -12.92 11.58
C LEU A 323 5.80 -13.21 13.07
N TYR A 324 5.04 -14.25 13.38
CA TYR A 324 4.72 -14.66 14.73
C TYR A 324 4.81 -16.17 14.89
N ASN A 325 4.95 -16.59 16.14
CA ASN A 325 4.92 -17.98 16.57
C ASN A 325 3.77 -18.19 17.55
N SER A 326 2.91 -19.16 17.26
CA SER A 326 1.82 -19.65 18.11
C SER A 326 2.41 -20.40 19.31
N SER A 327 2.82 -19.67 20.33
CA SER A 327 3.50 -20.24 21.49
C SER A 327 2.51 -20.99 22.40
N SER A 328 2.28 -22.27 22.08
CA SER A 328 1.92 -23.36 22.98
C SER A 328 3.07 -24.38 23.12
N SER A 329 4.06 -24.38 22.22
CA SER A 329 5.15 -25.35 22.23
C SER A 329 6.29 -24.95 23.17
N SER A 330 6.41 -25.72 24.25
CA SER A 330 7.58 -25.83 25.13
C SER A 330 8.78 -26.52 24.45
N SER A 331 8.73 -26.75 23.14
CA SER A 331 9.85 -27.33 22.40
C SER A 331 10.83 -26.22 22.01
N SER A 332 12.11 -26.44 22.30
CA SER A 332 13.23 -25.63 21.86
C SER A 332 13.27 -25.46 20.34
N THR A 333 12.46 -24.57 19.76
CA THR A 333 12.68 -24.09 18.40
C THR A 333 14.03 -23.39 18.42
N ARG A 334 14.99 -23.92 17.67
CA ARG A 334 16.36 -23.36 17.66
C ARG A 334 16.29 -21.97 17.04
N VAL A 335 16.98 -20.99 17.64
CA VAL A 335 17.07 -19.61 17.12
C VAL A 335 17.38 -19.59 15.61
N SER A 336 18.23 -20.52 15.15
CA SER A 336 18.58 -20.69 13.74
C SER A 336 17.40 -21.02 12.81
N GLU A 337 16.37 -21.70 13.30
CA GLU A 337 15.18 -22.05 12.52
C GLU A 337 14.25 -20.84 12.35
N THR A 338 14.05 -20.07 13.42
CA THR A 338 13.29 -18.81 13.37
C THR A 338 13.96 -17.81 12.42
N GLU A 339 15.28 -17.68 12.49
CA GLU A 339 16.05 -16.82 11.59
C GLU A 339 15.91 -17.25 10.13
N ALA A 340 15.98 -18.55 9.84
CA ALA A 340 15.81 -19.06 8.48
C ALA A 340 14.40 -18.76 7.91
N ILE A 341 13.35 -18.97 8.71
CA ILE A 341 11.97 -18.67 8.29
C ILE A 341 11.78 -17.17 8.08
N ALA A 342 12.31 -16.34 8.97
CA ALA A 342 12.23 -14.89 8.84
C ALA A 342 12.96 -14.38 7.60
N GLN A 343 14.12 -14.95 7.28
CA GLN A 343 14.88 -14.62 6.08
C GLN A 343 14.14 -15.05 4.81
N GLU A 344 13.55 -16.25 4.79
CA GLU A 344 12.77 -16.71 3.65
C GLU A 344 11.52 -15.84 3.42
N ALA A 345 10.80 -15.48 4.49
CA ALA A 345 9.68 -14.56 4.41
C ALA A 345 10.09 -13.19 3.85
N ALA A 346 11.28 -12.69 4.20
CA ALA A 346 11.82 -11.45 3.66
C ALA A 346 12.10 -11.57 2.15
N ASN A 347 12.77 -12.65 1.72
CA ASN A 347 13.10 -12.90 0.32
C ASN A 347 11.84 -13.04 -0.54
N GLN A 348 10.85 -13.80 -0.08
CA GLN A 348 9.58 -13.95 -0.77
C GLN A 348 8.85 -12.62 -0.90
N LEU A 349 8.78 -11.83 0.18
CA LEU A 349 8.14 -10.51 0.14
C LEU A 349 8.78 -9.59 -0.91
N GLN A 350 10.12 -9.56 -0.99
CA GLN A 350 10.82 -8.78 -2.01
C GLN A 350 10.49 -9.25 -3.43
N LYS A 351 10.49 -10.57 -3.66
CA LYS A 351 10.16 -11.16 -4.96
C LYS A 351 8.73 -10.82 -5.38
N ILE A 352 7.77 -10.96 -4.47
CA ILE A 352 6.35 -10.64 -4.73
C ILE A 352 6.18 -9.17 -5.07
N VAL A 353 6.81 -8.25 -4.34
CA VAL A 353 6.71 -6.82 -4.65
C VAL A 353 7.30 -6.51 -6.03
N ALA A 354 8.43 -7.12 -6.40
CA ALA A 354 9.02 -6.96 -7.74
C ALA A 354 8.13 -7.51 -8.87
N GLU A 355 7.47 -8.66 -8.64
CA GLU A 355 6.49 -9.23 -9.58
C GLU A 355 5.25 -8.33 -9.72
N LEU A 356 4.75 -7.78 -8.60
CA LEU A 356 3.64 -6.84 -8.59
C LEU A 356 3.98 -5.55 -9.34
N GLU A 357 5.17 -4.98 -9.16
CA GLU A 357 5.60 -3.79 -9.89
C GLU A 357 5.68 -4.04 -11.40
N THR A 358 6.23 -5.18 -11.80
CA THR A 358 6.31 -5.58 -13.21
C THR A 358 4.91 -5.71 -13.81
N ALA A 359 4.03 -6.43 -13.12
CA ALA A 359 2.64 -6.62 -13.54
C ALA A 359 1.86 -5.30 -13.57
N TYR A 360 2.06 -4.44 -12.59
CA TYR A 360 1.38 -3.14 -12.51
C TYR A 360 1.81 -2.24 -13.68
N ARG A 361 3.11 -2.16 -13.98
CA ARG A 361 3.64 -1.39 -15.11
C ARG A 361 3.10 -1.90 -16.45
N SER A 362 3.17 -3.22 -16.69
CA SER A 362 2.71 -3.81 -17.95
C SER A 362 1.20 -3.65 -18.19
N ASN A 363 0.40 -3.61 -17.11
CA ASN A 363 -1.06 -3.52 -17.22
C ASN A 363 -1.56 -2.09 -17.31
N LEU A 364 -0.84 -1.11 -16.75
CA LEU A 364 -1.08 0.30 -17.04
C LEU A 364 -0.88 0.62 -18.53
N GLU A 365 0.01 -0.11 -19.21
CA GLU A 365 0.29 0.05 -20.64
C GLU A 365 -0.75 -0.67 -21.53
N ASN A 366 -1.34 -1.78 -21.07
CA ASN A 366 -2.19 -2.66 -21.88
C ASN A 366 -3.70 -2.60 -21.54
N THR A 367 -4.13 -1.77 -20.59
CA THR A 367 -5.54 -1.61 -20.14
C THR A 367 -6.24 -2.93 -19.77
N ARG A 368 -5.48 -3.99 -19.48
CA ARG A 368 -5.99 -5.31 -19.04
C ARG A 368 -5.70 -5.44 -17.56
N ILE A 369 -6.74 -5.35 -16.74
CA ILE A 369 -6.61 -5.55 -15.29
C ILE A 369 -6.27 -7.04 -15.04
N LEU A 370 -5.32 -7.29 -14.16
CA LEU A 370 -4.97 -8.61 -13.63
C LEU A 370 -6.24 -9.38 -13.30
N SER A 371 -6.45 -10.55 -13.93
CA SER A 371 -7.65 -11.41 -13.86
C SER A 371 -8.73 -10.91 -12.90
N ASP A 372 -9.77 -10.27 -13.46
CA ASP A 372 -10.87 -9.65 -12.72
C ASP A 372 -11.37 -10.55 -11.56
N ASP A 373 -11.45 -11.87 -11.76
CA ASP A 373 -11.87 -12.86 -10.76
C ASP A 373 -11.21 -12.74 -9.38
N ILE A 374 -9.90 -12.46 -9.31
CA ILE A 374 -9.17 -12.38 -8.02
C ILE A 374 -9.50 -11.08 -7.27
N LEU A 375 -9.84 -10.03 -8.03
CA LEU A 375 -9.94 -8.66 -7.55
C LEU A 375 -11.38 -8.18 -7.35
N ILE A 376 -12.38 -8.78 -8.02
CA ILE A 376 -13.78 -8.33 -8.06
C ILE A 376 -14.32 -8.02 -6.67
N GLY A 377 -14.22 -8.93 -5.71
CA GLY A 377 -14.84 -8.75 -4.38
C GLY A 377 -14.25 -7.58 -3.58
N THR A 378 -12.91 -7.44 -3.58
CA THR A 378 -12.25 -6.36 -2.83
C THR A 378 -12.41 -5.02 -3.54
N GLN A 379 -12.31 -4.98 -4.87
CA GLN A 379 -12.50 -3.74 -5.62
C GLN A 379 -13.94 -3.23 -5.54
N GLN A 380 -14.93 -4.14 -5.56
CA GLN A 380 -16.32 -3.77 -5.37
C GLN A 380 -16.57 -3.13 -4.00
N ALA A 381 -16.02 -3.71 -2.92
CA ALA A 381 -16.14 -3.13 -1.58
C ALA A 381 -15.52 -1.73 -1.49
N VAL A 382 -14.38 -1.49 -2.14
CA VAL A 382 -13.78 -0.14 -2.23
C VAL A 382 -14.71 0.80 -3.01
N LEU A 383 -15.18 0.37 -4.19
CA LEU A 383 -16.06 1.17 -5.05
C LEU A 383 -17.36 1.56 -4.33
N ASP A 384 -17.97 0.63 -3.60
CA ASP A 384 -19.18 0.87 -2.81
C ASP A 384 -18.93 1.87 -1.68
N ALA A 385 -17.79 1.77 -0.99
CA ALA A 385 -17.38 2.76 0.01
C ALA A 385 -17.21 4.16 -0.61
N LEU A 386 -16.58 4.26 -1.79
CA LEU A 386 -16.42 5.54 -2.49
C LEU A 386 -17.77 6.12 -2.90
N LYS A 387 -18.66 5.30 -3.49
CA LYS A 387 -20.02 5.70 -3.91
C LYS A 387 -20.85 6.19 -2.71
N ALA A 388 -20.79 5.48 -1.58
CA ALA A 388 -21.48 5.86 -0.36
C ALA A 388 -20.96 7.19 0.21
N HIS A 389 -19.64 7.40 0.20
CA HIS A 389 -19.03 8.64 0.68
C HIS A 389 -19.33 9.83 -0.23
N LEU A 390 -19.25 9.67 -1.56
CA LEU A 390 -19.64 10.72 -2.50
C LEU A 390 -21.11 11.09 -2.38
N LYS A 391 -22.00 10.12 -2.12
CA LYS A 391 -23.41 10.40 -1.83
C LYS A 391 -23.56 11.27 -0.59
N LEU A 392 -22.77 11.03 0.46
CA LEU A 392 -22.74 11.84 1.67
C LEU A 392 -22.23 13.27 1.38
N GLU A 393 -21.13 13.41 0.64
CA GLU A 393 -20.58 14.72 0.25
C GLU A 393 -21.61 15.53 -0.57
N ARG A 394 -22.32 14.90 -1.50
CA ARG A 394 -23.41 15.53 -2.25
C ARG A 394 -24.57 15.98 -1.36
N GLN A 395 -24.93 15.18 -0.35
CA GLN A 395 -25.99 15.54 0.61
C GLN A 395 -25.59 16.72 1.50
N GLN A 396 -24.30 16.87 1.81
CA GLN A 396 -23.78 17.97 2.64
C GLN A 396 -23.34 19.20 1.83
N GLY A 397 -23.20 19.07 0.51
CA GLY A 397 -22.73 20.14 -0.37
C GLY A 397 -21.24 20.48 -0.20
N THR A 398 -20.45 19.62 0.47
CA THR A 398 -19.03 19.84 0.74
C THR A 398 -18.29 18.51 0.92
N GLU A 399 -16.96 18.55 0.82
CA GLU A 399 -16.11 17.38 1.10
C GLU A 399 -16.19 16.99 2.58
N VAL A 400 -16.22 15.69 2.85
CA VAL A 400 -16.37 15.15 4.20
C VAL A 400 -15.07 14.50 4.64
N PHE A 401 -14.42 15.09 5.64
CA PHE A 401 -13.17 14.58 6.23
C PHE A 401 -13.47 13.84 7.54
N SER A 402 -13.78 12.55 7.47
CA SER A 402 -14.22 11.78 8.64
C SER A 402 -13.17 11.73 9.77
N ALA A 403 -11.87 11.72 9.43
CA ALA A 403 -10.80 11.78 10.44
C ALA A 403 -10.57 13.16 11.07
N MET A 404 -11.23 14.21 10.57
CA MET A 404 -11.07 15.56 11.09
C MET A 404 -12.05 15.78 12.24
N ARG A 405 -11.50 16.06 13.43
CA ARG A 405 -12.31 16.50 14.57
C ARG A 405 -12.86 17.89 14.29
N LYS A 406 -14.16 18.07 14.53
CA LYS A 406 -14.78 19.39 14.50
C LYS A 406 -14.05 20.31 15.49
N PRO A 407 -13.65 21.53 15.08
CA PRO A 407 -13.07 22.50 15.99
C PRO A 407 -14.03 22.76 17.14
N ARG A 408 -13.49 23.09 18.32
CA ARG A 408 -14.33 23.56 19.42
C ARG A 408 -14.86 24.92 19.05
N GLU A 409 -16.18 25.07 19.03
CA GLU A 409 -16.80 26.37 18.79
C GLU A 409 -16.42 27.33 19.91
N ASN A 410 -15.70 28.39 19.54
CA ASN A 410 -15.52 29.55 20.40
C ASN A 410 -15.59 30.80 19.51
N ALA A 411 -16.12 31.90 20.06
CA ALA A 411 -16.37 33.11 19.29
C ALA A 411 -15.11 33.69 18.61
N ARG A 412 -13.94 33.55 19.25
CA ARG A 412 -12.66 34.03 18.70
C ARG A 412 -12.16 33.17 17.55
N LEU A 413 -12.37 31.85 17.61
CA LEU A 413 -12.02 30.91 16.55
C LEU A 413 -12.92 31.13 15.35
N ALA A 414 -14.22 31.30 15.56
CA ALA A 414 -15.16 31.65 14.49
C ALA A 414 -14.77 32.96 13.82
N GLN A 415 -14.37 33.97 14.59
CA GLN A 415 -13.86 35.24 14.06
C GLN A 415 -12.55 35.06 13.28
N ALA A 416 -11.63 34.22 13.76
CA ALA A 416 -10.37 33.92 13.07
C ALA A 416 -10.62 33.15 11.76
N GLU A 417 -11.51 32.16 11.76
CA GLU A 417 -11.90 31.41 10.55
C GLU A 417 -12.59 32.31 9.52
N GLN A 418 -13.45 33.21 9.97
CA GLN A 418 -14.09 34.21 9.12
C GLN A 418 -13.04 35.13 8.47
N LEU A 419 -12.07 35.61 9.25
CA LEU A 419 -10.96 36.41 8.75
C LEU A 419 -10.10 35.63 7.73
N CYS A 420 -9.76 34.37 8.02
CA CYS A 420 -9.03 33.52 7.08
C CYS A 420 -9.80 33.34 5.77
N LYS A 421 -11.11 33.08 5.83
CA LYS A 421 -11.95 32.97 4.63
C LYS A 421 -11.99 34.27 3.83
N GLU A 422 -12.09 35.42 4.50
CA GLU A 422 -12.05 36.73 3.85
C GLU A 422 -10.71 36.96 3.14
N LEU A 423 -9.59 36.58 3.76
CA LEU A 423 -8.25 36.66 3.15
C LEU A 423 -8.09 35.70 1.96
N ASP A 424 -8.52 34.44 2.09
CA ASP A 424 -8.47 33.45 1.00
C ASP A 424 -9.37 33.84 -0.19
N CYS A 425 -10.44 34.59 0.07
CA CYS A 425 -11.31 35.14 -0.98
C CYS A 425 -10.68 36.34 -1.71
N VAL A 426 -9.79 37.09 -1.05
CA VAL A 426 -9.06 38.22 -1.67
C VAL A 426 -8.00 37.71 -2.66
N ASP A 427 -7.35 36.57 -2.35
CA ASP A 427 -6.25 36.02 -3.17
C ASP A 427 -6.71 35.36 -4.48
N ARG A 428 -8.02 35.10 -4.65
CA ARG A 428 -8.57 34.58 -5.94
C ARG A 428 -8.77 35.67 -7.01
N GLY A 429 -8.43 36.93 -6.71
CA GLY A 429 -8.63 38.08 -7.59
C GLY A 429 -7.38 38.89 -7.92
N GLN A 430 -6.21 38.56 -7.36
CA GLN A 430 -4.96 39.27 -7.68
C GLN A 430 -3.88 38.28 -8.11
N ASP A 431 -3.56 38.34 -9.39
CA ASP A 431 -2.38 37.75 -10.01
C ASP A 431 -1.13 38.33 -9.36
N MET A 432 -0.66 37.70 -8.28
CA MET A 432 0.58 38.07 -7.60
C MET A 432 1.76 37.48 -8.37
N SER A 433 2.13 38.18 -9.44
CA SER A 433 3.46 38.06 -10.04
C SER A 433 4.50 38.66 -9.10
N TRP A 434 5.30 37.79 -8.47
CA TRP A 434 6.63 38.09 -7.95
C TRP A 434 7.57 36.93 -8.22
#